data_AF-A0A938LHW1-F1
#
_entry.id   AF-A0A938LHW1-F1
#
_cell.length_a   1.000
_cell.length_b   1.000
_cell.length_c   1.000
_cell.angle_alpha   90.00
_cell.angle_beta   90.00
_cell.angle_gamma   90.00
#
_symmetry.space_group_name_H-M   'P 1'
#
loop_
_entity.id
_entity.type
_entity.pdbx_description
1 polymer ?
#
loop_
_entity_poly.entity_id
_entity_poly.type
_entity_poly.pdbx_seq_one_letter_code
_entity_poly.pdbx_strand_id
1 'polypeptide(L)'
;MVEAGRVGGGPAAGRNPYHPSDARRAAWDAACEAEAELQKWYRFRSRAIAALAALLILAALLSILLVRGALNAKSPRGALTPNGAESPPGDRSAPRGIPPPARLDESERTPPVLPPRPRVRPARQAVERVLDVIRLVESGGRADPPDGDAGRSIGPYQVQRAYWADARVPWPYEAVRAEDAGRATVLAYWARWAPEALASGDIEVLARVHNGGPRGAARAATAAYWRRVETVLRREEADLD
;
A
#
# COMPACT_ATOMS: atom_id res chain seq x y z
N MET A 1 -7.04 -67.50 -11.12
CA MET A 1 -7.97 -66.64 -11.87
C MET A 1 -8.22 -65.42 -11.00
N VAL A 2 -7.35 -64.42 -11.09
CA VAL A 2 -7.39 -63.19 -10.27
C VAL A 2 -7.53 -62.04 -11.26
N GLU A 3 -8.71 -61.45 -11.32
CA GLU A 3 -8.98 -60.26 -12.13
C GLU A 3 -8.32 -59.04 -11.49
N ALA A 4 -7.38 -58.44 -12.23
CA ALA A 4 -6.75 -57.18 -11.90
C ALA A 4 -7.75 -56.04 -12.15
N GLY A 5 -8.24 -55.44 -11.07
CA GLY A 5 -9.10 -54.26 -11.10
C GLY A 5 -8.36 -53.03 -11.63
N ARG A 6 -8.95 -52.40 -12.65
CA ARG A 6 -8.51 -51.13 -13.26
C ARG A 6 -8.30 -50.05 -12.20
N VAL A 7 -7.10 -49.48 -12.19
CA VAL A 7 -6.78 -48.22 -11.53
C VAL A 7 -7.51 -47.11 -12.29
N GLY A 8 -8.50 -46.49 -11.64
CA GLY A 8 -9.23 -45.35 -12.19
C GLY A 8 -8.29 -44.16 -12.41
N GLY A 9 -8.27 -43.64 -13.63
CA GLY A 9 -7.61 -42.38 -13.94
C GLY A 9 -8.26 -41.25 -13.15
N GLY A 10 -7.51 -40.66 -12.21
CA GLY A 10 -7.92 -39.44 -11.52
C GLY A 10 -8.16 -38.32 -12.54
N PRO A 11 -9.14 -37.42 -12.29
CA PRO A 11 -9.39 -36.30 -13.17
C PRO A 11 -8.11 -35.49 -13.31
N ALA A 12 -7.67 -35.29 -14.55
CA ALA A 12 -6.56 -34.40 -14.87
C ALA A 12 -6.83 -33.06 -14.17
N ALA A 13 -5.95 -32.65 -13.26
CA ALA A 13 -6.01 -31.36 -12.61
C ALA A 13 -5.99 -30.30 -13.72
N GLY A 14 -7.18 -29.86 -14.13
CA GLY A 14 -7.36 -28.87 -15.17
C GLY A 14 -6.59 -27.64 -14.75
N ARG A 15 -5.59 -27.25 -15.55
CA ARG A 15 -4.85 -26.01 -15.32
C ARG A 15 -5.89 -24.92 -15.15
N ASN A 16 -5.87 -24.28 -13.98
CA ASN A 16 -6.75 -23.17 -13.70
C ASN A 16 -6.55 -22.14 -14.82
N PRO A 17 -7.59 -21.83 -15.64
CA PRO A 17 -7.45 -20.93 -16.78
C PRO A 17 -7.05 -19.50 -16.37
N TYR A 18 -7.11 -19.21 -15.06
CA TYR A 18 -6.71 -17.93 -14.47
C TYR A 18 -5.31 -17.91 -13.89
N HIS A 19 -4.49 -18.96 -14.02
CA HIS A 19 -3.08 -18.88 -13.62
C HIS A 19 -2.37 -17.88 -14.54
N PRO A 20 -1.96 -16.70 -14.04
CA PRO A 20 -1.25 -15.76 -14.88
C PRO A 20 0.10 -16.39 -15.25
N SER A 21 0.47 -16.31 -16.52
CA SER A 21 1.84 -16.59 -16.95
C SER A 21 2.82 -15.72 -16.16
N ASP A 22 4.06 -16.16 -15.96
CA ASP A 22 5.09 -15.39 -15.24
C ASP A 22 5.20 -13.95 -15.73
N ALA A 23 5.05 -13.73 -17.04
CA ALA A 23 5.02 -12.39 -17.64
C ALA A 23 3.86 -11.51 -17.15
N ARG A 24 2.67 -12.08 -16.92
CA ARG A 24 1.51 -11.35 -16.36
C ARG A 24 1.71 -11.06 -14.88
N ARG A 25 2.34 -11.97 -14.14
CA ARG A 25 2.68 -11.76 -12.72
C ARG A 25 3.70 -10.62 -12.58
N ALA A 26 4.76 -10.62 -13.39
CA ALA A 26 5.74 -9.54 -13.44
C ALA A 26 5.13 -8.19 -13.89
N ALA A 27 4.24 -8.20 -14.89
CA ALA A 27 3.54 -6.99 -15.32
C ALA A 27 2.60 -6.45 -14.24
N TRP A 28 1.94 -7.33 -13.49
CA TRP A 28 1.12 -6.96 -12.35
C TRP A 28 1.97 -6.35 -11.23
N ASP A 29 3.08 -6.99 -10.86
CA ASP A 29 4.00 -6.48 -9.84
C ASP A 29 4.50 -5.07 -10.22
N ALA A 30 4.88 -4.87 -11.50
CA ALA A 30 5.29 -3.57 -12.02
C ALA A 30 4.15 -2.54 -12.00
N ALA A 31 2.91 -2.95 -12.31
CA ALA A 31 1.74 -2.08 -12.24
C ALA A 31 1.43 -1.68 -10.79
N CYS A 32 1.53 -2.61 -9.84
CA CYS A 32 1.38 -2.31 -8.41
C CYS A 32 2.46 -1.36 -7.90
N GLU A 33 3.72 -1.53 -8.33
CA GLU A 33 4.80 -0.61 -8.00
C GLU A 33 4.56 0.80 -8.59
N ALA A 34 4.14 0.87 -9.86
CA ALA A 34 3.78 2.12 -10.51
C ALA A 34 2.59 2.82 -9.83
N GLU A 35 1.55 2.08 -9.46
CA GLU A 35 0.41 2.61 -8.72
C GLU A 35 0.82 3.09 -7.33
N ALA A 36 1.70 2.37 -6.64
CA ALA A 36 2.25 2.79 -5.35
C ALA A 36 3.04 4.11 -5.46
N GLU A 37 3.83 4.28 -6.52
CA GLU A 37 4.50 5.56 -6.82
C GLU A 37 3.50 6.68 -7.15
N LEU A 38 2.47 6.38 -7.94
CA LEU A 38 1.39 7.32 -8.24
C LEU A 38 0.68 7.78 -6.95
N GLN A 39 0.40 6.86 -6.03
CA GLN A 39 -0.20 7.14 -4.72
C GLN A 39 0.72 8.00 -3.83
N LYS A 40 2.05 7.79 -3.87
CA LYS A 40 3.01 8.70 -3.21
C LYS A 40 2.89 10.11 -3.78
N TRP A 41 2.85 10.24 -5.11
CA TRP A 41 2.72 11.53 -5.79
C TRP A 41 1.40 12.23 -5.45
N TYR A 42 0.27 11.50 -5.45
CA TYR A 42 -1.02 12.04 -5.03
C TYR A 42 -1.01 12.53 -3.58
N ARG A 43 -0.43 11.77 -2.64
CA ARG A 43 -0.32 12.21 -1.24
C ARG A 43 0.52 13.47 -1.10
N PHE A 44 1.63 13.56 -1.83
CA PHE A 44 2.46 14.77 -1.85
C PHE A 44 1.67 15.98 -2.36
N ARG A 45 1.00 15.84 -3.51
CA ARG A 45 0.17 16.90 -4.10
C ARG A 45 -0.99 17.32 -3.17
N SER A 46 -1.68 16.37 -2.56
CA SER A 46 -2.77 16.66 -1.61
C SER A 46 -2.29 17.45 -0.39
N ARG A 47 -1.11 17.11 0.16
CA ARG A 47 -0.48 17.87 1.25
C ARG A 47 -0.10 19.29 0.80
N ALA A 48 0.43 19.44 -0.41
CA ALA A 48 0.76 20.75 -0.96
C ALA A 48 -0.48 21.64 -1.15
N ILE A 49 -1.57 21.07 -1.67
CA ILE A 49 -2.86 21.78 -1.82
C ILE A 49 -3.41 22.18 -0.44
N ALA A 50 -3.40 21.28 0.54
CA ALA A 50 -3.85 21.58 1.90
C ALA A 50 -3.03 22.70 2.56
N ALA A 51 -1.70 22.68 2.38
CA ALA A 51 -0.81 23.74 2.88
C ALA A 51 -1.09 25.08 2.21
N LEU A 52 -1.30 25.11 0.89
CA LEU A 52 -1.67 26.31 0.15
C LEU A 52 -3.01 26.89 0.64
N ALA A 53 -4.02 26.02 0.84
CA ALA A 53 -5.30 26.44 1.39
C ALA A 53 -5.18 27.03 2.80
N ALA A 54 -4.36 26.43 3.67
CA ALA A 54 -4.09 26.95 5.00
C ALA A 54 -3.42 28.34 4.96
N LEU A 55 -2.45 28.55 4.06
CA LEU A 55 -1.79 29.85 3.86
C LEU A 55 -2.77 30.92 3.38
N LEU A 56 -3.68 30.60 2.45
CA LEU A 56 -4.70 31.53 1.98
C LEU A 56 -5.68 31.93 3.10
N ILE A 57 -6.09 30.96 3.94
CA ILE A 57 -6.93 31.23 5.12
C ILE A 57 -6.20 32.16 6.10
N LEU A 58 -4.92 31.90 6.40
CA LEU A 58 -4.11 32.75 7.27
C LEU A 58 -3.97 34.17 6.71
N ALA A 59 -3.72 34.32 5.40
CA ALA A 59 -3.64 35.63 4.75
C ALA A 59 -4.96 36.41 4.82
N ALA A 60 -6.09 35.73 4.64
CA ALA A 60 -7.42 36.34 4.78
C ALA A 60 -7.66 36.79 6.23
N LEU A 61 -7.33 35.96 7.22
CA LEU A 61 -7.43 36.31 8.64
C LEU A 61 -6.54 37.49 9.02
N LEU A 62 -5.30 37.52 8.54
CA LEU A 62 -4.38 38.63 8.73
C LEU A 62 -4.93 39.92 8.10
N SER A 63 -5.50 39.83 6.89
CA SER A 63 -6.14 40.97 6.22
C SER A 63 -7.29 41.53 7.05
N ILE A 64 -8.14 40.67 7.61
CA ILE A 64 -9.23 41.07 8.51
C ILE A 64 -8.69 41.77 9.77
N LEU A 65 -7.62 41.25 10.36
CA LEU A 65 -6.96 41.86 11.52
C LEU A 65 -6.35 43.22 11.20
N LEU A 66 -5.71 43.38 10.03
CA LEU A 66 -5.16 44.65 9.57
C LEU A 66 -6.27 45.70 9.34
N VAL A 67 -7.36 45.32 8.69
CA VAL A 67 -8.53 46.21 8.50
C VAL A 67 -9.11 46.62 9.85
N ARG A 68 -9.27 45.67 10.79
CA ARG A 68 -9.72 45.98 12.17
C ARG A 68 -8.76 46.90 12.90
N GLY A 69 -7.45 46.68 12.78
CA GLY A 69 -6.42 47.54 13.35
C GLY A 69 -6.50 48.97 12.81
N ALA A 70 -6.67 49.13 11.49
CA ALA A 70 -6.82 50.43 10.84
C ALA A 70 -8.10 51.16 11.27
N LEU A 71 -9.21 50.43 11.47
CA LEU A 71 -10.45 51.00 11.99
C LEU A 71 -10.30 51.46 13.45
N ASN A 72 -9.56 50.70 14.29
CA ASN A 72 -9.28 51.07 15.68
C ASN A 72 -8.25 52.21 15.81
N ALA A 73 -7.34 52.36 14.84
CA ALA A 73 -6.34 53.44 14.82
C ALA A 73 -6.93 54.83 14.56
N LYS A 74 -8.21 54.93 14.16
CA LYS A 74 -8.95 56.20 14.08
C LYS A 74 -9.41 56.75 15.43
N SER A 75 -9.14 56.07 16.55
CA SER A 75 -9.18 56.71 17.88
C SER A 75 -7.92 57.56 18.07
N PRO A 76 -8.03 58.89 18.24
CA PRO A 76 -6.87 59.76 18.41
C PRO A 76 -6.20 59.44 19.74
N ARG A 77 -5.09 58.70 19.69
CA ARG A 77 -4.12 58.67 20.78
C ARG A 77 -2.87 59.42 20.34
N GLY A 78 -2.47 60.30 21.25
CA GLY A 78 -1.47 61.34 21.10
C GLY A 78 -0.18 60.88 20.44
N ALA A 79 0.33 61.82 19.63
CA ALA A 79 1.57 61.75 18.90
C ALA A 79 2.78 61.53 19.81
N LEU A 80 3.67 60.64 19.38
CA LEU A 80 5.11 60.68 19.67
C LEU A 80 5.86 60.25 18.40
N THR A 81 6.84 61.07 18.03
CA THR A 81 7.58 61.14 16.77
C THR A 81 8.83 60.25 16.77
N PRO A 82 9.51 60.10 15.60
CA PRO A 82 10.31 58.93 15.24
C PRO A 82 11.83 59.16 15.23
N ASN A 83 12.58 58.06 15.18
CA ASN A 83 13.97 57.90 14.71
C ASN A 83 14.06 56.42 14.25
N GLY A 84 14.65 55.98 13.15
CA GLY A 84 15.56 56.50 12.13
C GLY A 84 16.26 55.27 11.49
N ALA A 85 16.89 55.47 10.32
CA ALA A 85 17.90 54.61 9.66
C ALA A 85 17.48 53.43 8.73
N GLU A 86 17.46 53.74 7.43
CA GLU A 86 18.29 53.24 6.31
C GLU A 86 18.71 51.74 6.12
N SER A 87 18.32 51.20 4.94
CA SER A 87 18.93 50.30 3.91
C SER A 87 20.33 49.65 4.11
N PRO A 88 20.72 48.49 3.49
CA PRO A 88 20.67 48.24 2.03
C PRO A 88 20.53 46.74 1.57
N PRO A 89 20.62 46.42 0.24
CA PRO A 89 20.29 45.12 -0.35
C PRO A 89 21.51 44.25 -0.71
N GLY A 90 21.31 42.93 -0.82
CA GLY A 90 22.25 41.96 -1.41
C GLY A 90 21.63 40.55 -1.36
N ASP A 91 21.93 39.56 -2.20
CA ASP A 91 22.79 39.40 -3.37
C ASP A 91 22.29 38.11 -4.03
N ARG A 92 22.18 38.05 -5.36
CA ARG A 92 21.67 36.89 -6.11
C ARG A 92 22.85 36.20 -6.80
N SER A 93 23.37 35.15 -6.18
CA SER A 93 24.36 34.25 -6.78
C SER A 93 23.68 33.13 -7.59
N ALA A 94 24.08 33.02 -8.86
CA ALA A 94 23.63 32.05 -9.85
C ALA A 94 24.25 30.63 -9.66
N PRO A 95 23.64 29.56 -10.23
CA PRO A 95 24.10 28.18 -10.08
C PRO A 95 25.32 27.83 -10.95
N ARG A 96 26.24 27.03 -10.38
CA ARG A 96 27.45 26.50 -11.04
C ARG A 96 27.11 25.38 -12.03
N GLY A 97 27.71 25.43 -13.21
CA GLY A 97 27.56 24.44 -14.29
C GLY A 97 28.11 23.06 -13.94
N ILE A 98 27.42 22.04 -14.44
CA ILE A 98 27.80 20.63 -14.34
C ILE A 98 28.83 20.34 -15.44
N PRO A 99 30.01 19.77 -15.11
CA PRO A 99 30.98 19.36 -16.12
C PRO A 99 30.47 18.16 -16.94
N PRO A 100 30.86 18.04 -18.22
CA PRO A 100 30.46 16.91 -19.05
C PRO A 100 31.08 15.60 -18.52
N PRO A 101 30.37 14.46 -18.64
CA PRO A 101 30.88 13.17 -18.20
C PRO A 101 32.08 12.76 -19.06
N ALA A 102 33.15 12.33 -18.38
CA ALA A 102 34.29 11.70 -19.02
C ALA A 102 33.83 10.44 -19.79
N ARG A 103 34.31 10.29 -21.03
CA ARG A 103 34.16 9.03 -21.79
C ARG A 103 34.91 7.94 -21.04
N LEU A 104 34.16 6.96 -20.54
CA LEU A 104 34.74 5.73 -20.00
C LEU A 104 35.22 4.88 -21.18
N ASP A 105 36.45 4.42 -21.07
CA ASP A 105 37.12 3.51 -21.99
C ASP A 105 36.37 2.17 -22.04
N GLU A 106 36.08 1.68 -23.26
CA GLU A 106 35.28 0.46 -23.45
C GLU A 106 36.09 -0.83 -23.26
N SER A 107 37.41 -0.75 -23.05
CA SER A 107 38.27 -1.92 -22.92
C SER A 107 38.22 -2.64 -21.57
N GLU A 108 37.41 -2.18 -20.60
CA GLU A 108 37.29 -2.77 -19.25
C GLU A 108 35.96 -3.53 -18.99
N ARG A 109 35.22 -3.94 -20.02
CA ARG A 109 33.97 -4.72 -19.83
C ARG A 109 34.25 -6.16 -19.37
N THR A 110 34.51 -6.30 -18.08
CA THR A 110 34.39 -7.56 -17.34
C THR A 110 32.93 -8.03 -17.41
N PRO A 111 32.62 -9.32 -17.66
CA PRO A 111 31.25 -9.81 -17.68
C PRO A 111 30.52 -9.43 -16.37
N PRO A 112 29.26 -8.97 -16.43
CA PRO A 112 28.57 -8.47 -15.25
C PRO A 112 28.44 -9.60 -14.24
N VAL A 113 29.17 -9.49 -13.13
CA VAL A 113 28.84 -10.22 -11.90
C VAL A 113 27.42 -9.78 -11.54
N LEU A 114 26.45 -10.67 -11.74
CA LEU A 114 25.06 -10.38 -11.36
C LEU A 114 25.07 -9.92 -9.90
N PRO A 115 24.47 -8.76 -9.58
CA PRO A 115 24.43 -8.30 -8.21
C PRO A 115 23.77 -9.38 -7.35
N PRO A 116 24.24 -9.58 -6.10
CA PRO A 116 23.57 -10.50 -5.18
C PRO A 116 22.08 -10.13 -5.15
N ARG A 117 21.22 -11.16 -5.23
CA ARG A 117 19.76 -10.96 -5.21
C ARG A 117 19.43 -10.00 -4.06
N PRO A 118 18.69 -8.90 -4.31
CA PRO A 118 18.41 -7.92 -3.28
C PRO A 118 17.74 -8.65 -2.12
N ARG A 119 18.27 -8.47 -0.90
CA ARG A 119 17.65 -9.00 0.32
C ARG A 119 16.21 -8.53 0.35
N VAL A 120 15.26 -9.46 0.40
CA VAL A 120 13.83 -9.13 0.53
C VAL A 120 13.67 -8.27 1.77
N ARG A 121 13.01 -7.11 1.64
CA ARG A 121 12.83 -6.18 2.76
C ARG A 121 11.99 -6.87 3.86
N PRO A 122 12.33 -6.72 5.16
CA PRO A 122 11.58 -7.34 6.26
C PRO A 122 10.06 -7.11 6.20
N ALA A 123 9.63 -5.92 5.79
CA ALA A 123 8.21 -5.60 5.60
C ALA A 123 7.52 -6.50 4.56
N ARG A 124 8.17 -6.78 3.42
CA ARG A 124 7.62 -7.68 2.41
C ARG A 124 7.49 -9.10 2.98
N GLN A 125 8.49 -9.60 3.68
CA GLN A 125 8.41 -10.92 4.32
C GLN A 125 7.29 -10.99 5.35
N ALA A 126 7.08 -9.93 6.13
CA ALA A 126 5.94 -9.86 7.06
C ALA A 126 4.59 -9.90 6.34
N VAL A 127 4.44 -9.16 5.23
CA VAL A 127 3.22 -9.16 4.41
C VAL A 127 2.94 -10.54 3.80
N GLU A 128 3.95 -11.21 3.26
CA GLU A 128 3.80 -12.56 2.70
C GLU A 128 3.35 -13.56 3.78
N ARG A 129 4.00 -13.53 4.94
CA ARG A 129 3.63 -14.40 6.07
C ARG A 129 2.18 -14.18 6.52
N VAL A 130 1.75 -12.92 6.68
CA VAL A 130 0.37 -12.67 7.12
C VAL A 130 -0.67 -13.07 6.05
N LEU A 131 -0.34 -13.02 4.76
CA LEU A 131 -1.22 -13.55 3.71
C LEU A 131 -1.43 -15.07 3.85
N ASP A 132 -0.37 -15.82 4.11
CA ASP A 132 -0.45 -17.27 4.32
C ASP A 132 -1.28 -17.59 5.57
N VAL A 133 -1.05 -16.86 6.66
CA VAL A 133 -1.84 -17.02 7.88
C VAL A 133 -3.31 -16.64 7.69
N ILE A 134 -3.62 -15.55 6.98
CA ILE A 134 -5.01 -15.18 6.69
C ILE A 134 -5.70 -16.29 5.90
N ARG A 135 -5.05 -16.85 4.89
CA ARG A 135 -5.58 -18.01 4.15
C ARG A 135 -5.86 -19.18 5.09
N LEU A 136 -4.96 -19.49 6.02
CA LEU A 136 -5.16 -20.54 7.03
C LEU A 136 -6.37 -20.24 7.92
N VAL A 137 -6.51 -19.00 8.40
CA VAL A 137 -7.62 -18.59 9.27
C VAL A 137 -8.96 -18.60 8.55
N GLU A 138 -9.01 -18.16 7.28
CA GLU A 138 -10.25 -18.05 6.50
C GLU A 138 -10.72 -19.40 5.96
N SER A 139 -9.80 -20.25 5.51
CA SER A 139 -10.13 -21.44 4.73
C SER A 139 -9.52 -22.74 5.25
N GLY A 140 -8.70 -22.68 6.30
CA GLY A 140 -7.88 -23.82 6.73
C GLY A 140 -6.77 -24.16 5.72
N GLY A 141 -6.37 -23.21 4.87
CA GLY A 141 -5.34 -23.44 3.85
C GLY A 141 -5.82 -24.23 2.63
N ARG A 142 -7.13 -24.42 2.45
CA ARG A 142 -7.69 -25.17 1.32
C ARG A 142 -7.62 -24.36 0.04
N ALA A 143 -7.29 -25.03 -1.06
CA ALA A 143 -7.31 -24.41 -2.39
C ALA A 143 -8.74 -24.15 -2.90
N ASP A 144 -9.70 -25.03 -2.55
CA ASP A 144 -11.11 -24.91 -2.91
C ASP A 144 -12.00 -25.00 -1.66
N PRO A 145 -12.03 -23.94 -0.83
CA PRO A 145 -12.91 -23.92 0.33
C PRO A 145 -14.37 -23.66 -0.07
N PRO A 146 -15.34 -24.16 0.73
CA PRO A 146 -16.72 -23.76 0.57
C PRO A 146 -16.89 -22.25 0.76
N ASP A 147 -17.94 -21.71 0.15
CA ASP A 147 -18.29 -20.30 0.35
C ASP A 147 -18.76 -20.03 1.77
N GLY A 148 -18.23 -18.99 2.37
CA GLY A 148 -18.65 -18.49 3.67
C GLY A 148 -19.81 -17.51 3.56
N ASP A 149 -20.30 -17.09 4.73
CA ASP A 149 -21.34 -16.06 4.86
C ASP A 149 -22.56 -16.30 3.97
N ALA A 150 -23.02 -17.56 3.90
CA ALA A 150 -24.13 -17.97 3.03
C ALA A 150 -23.92 -17.61 1.55
N GLY A 151 -22.70 -17.84 1.04
CA GLY A 151 -22.35 -17.58 -0.37
C GLY A 151 -21.82 -16.18 -0.65
N ARG A 152 -21.68 -15.32 0.37
CA ARG A 152 -21.23 -13.94 0.18
C ARG A 152 -19.71 -13.79 0.14
N SER A 153 -18.97 -14.74 0.72
CA SER A 153 -17.52 -14.74 0.83
C SER A 153 -16.99 -15.96 0.09
N ILE A 154 -16.07 -15.77 -0.87
CA ILE A 154 -15.62 -16.86 -1.75
C ILE A 154 -14.10 -17.01 -1.77
N GLY A 155 -13.65 -18.24 -2.05
CA GLY A 155 -12.24 -18.57 -2.26
C GLY A 155 -11.38 -18.66 -0.99
N PRO A 156 -10.07 -18.90 -1.15
CA PRO A 156 -9.12 -19.14 -0.06
C PRO A 156 -9.01 -18.01 0.96
N TYR A 157 -9.31 -16.79 0.54
CA TYR A 157 -9.26 -15.57 1.36
C TYR A 157 -10.66 -15.05 1.72
N GLN A 158 -11.72 -15.82 1.45
CA GLN A 158 -13.12 -15.47 1.78
C GLN A 158 -13.48 -14.02 1.39
N VAL A 159 -13.11 -13.64 0.17
CA VAL A 159 -13.30 -12.26 -0.34
C VAL A 159 -14.78 -12.04 -0.63
N GLN A 160 -15.33 -10.91 -0.19
CA GLN A 160 -16.70 -10.48 -0.50
C GLN A 160 -16.77 -9.61 -1.76
N ARG A 161 -17.94 -9.54 -2.40
CA ARG A 161 -18.14 -8.74 -3.62
C ARG A 161 -17.79 -7.26 -3.45
N ALA A 162 -18.12 -6.65 -2.31
CA ALA A 162 -17.76 -5.27 -2.01
C ALA A 162 -16.24 -5.08 -1.83
N TYR A 163 -15.58 -6.06 -1.21
CA TYR A 163 -14.13 -6.10 -1.04
C TYR A 163 -13.43 -6.14 -2.41
N TRP A 164 -13.84 -7.07 -3.27
CA TRP A 164 -13.32 -7.19 -4.64
C TRP A 164 -13.56 -5.92 -5.46
N ALA A 165 -14.77 -5.34 -5.40
CA ALA A 165 -15.10 -4.12 -6.13
C ALA A 165 -14.19 -2.94 -5.70
N ASP A 166 -13.86 -2.85 -4.42
CA ASP A 166 -12.96 -1.82 -3.91
C ASP A 166 -11.49 -2.07 -4.25
N ALA A 167 -11.09 -3.33 -4.41
CA ALA A 167 -9.74 -3.69 -4.83
C ALA A 167 -9.43 -3.27 -6.28
N ARG A 168 -10.47 -3.03 -7.12
CA ARG A 168 -10.34 -2.56 -8.52
C ARG A 168 -9.44 -3.42 -9.41
N VAL A 169 -9.42 -4.72 -9.14
CA VAL A 169 -8.68 -5.70 -9.93
C VAL A 169 -9.36 -5.95 -11.28
N PRO A 170 -8.62 -6.32 -12.34
CA PRO A 170 -9.15 -6.42 -13.70
C PRO A 170 -9.90 -7.74 -13.97
N TRP A 171 -9.86 -8.72 -13.06
CA TRP A 171 -10.57 -9.98 -13.20
C TRP A 171 -11.94 -9.96 -12.54
N PRO A 172 -12.91 -10.78 -13.01
CA PRO A 172 -14.23 -10.87 -12.41
C PRO A 172 -14.18 -11.39 -10.97
N TYR A 173 -15.23 -11.13 -10.19
CA TYR A 173 -15.31 -11.51 -8.78
C TYR A 173 -15.05 -13.00 -8.56
N GLU A 174 -15.61 -13.86 -9.42
CA GLU A 174 -15.53 -15.30 -9.31
C GLU A 174 -14.09 -15.83 -9.47
N ALA A 175 -13.20 -15.05 -10.07
CA ALA A 175 -11.79 -15.42 -10.21
C ALA A 175 -11.08 -15.51 -8.85
N VAL A 176 -11.56 -14.81 -7.80
CA VAL A 176 -10.93 -14.84 -6.46
C VAL A 176 -11.05 -16.20 -5.74
N ARG A 177 -11.78 -17.17 -6.33
CA ARG A 177 -11.71 -18.59 -5.95
C ARG A 177 -10.34 -19.20 -6.20
N ALA A 178 -9.61 -18.68 -7.19
CA ALA A 178 -8.21 -19.03 -7.40
C ALA A 178 -7.35 -18.30 -6.36
N GLU A 179 -6.43 -19.03 -5.73
CA GLU A 179 -5.51 -18.49 -4.73
C GLU A 179 -4.79 -17.23 -5.21
N ASP A 180 -4.14 -17.27 -6.38
CA ASP A 180 -3.38 -16.15 -6.92
C ASP A 180 -4.24 -14.89 -7.09
N ALA A 181 -5.46 -15.04 -7.63
CA ALA A 181 -6.38 -13.94 -7.84
C ALA A 181 -6.95 -13.40 -6.53
N GLY A 182 -7.27 -14.28 -5.57
CA GLY A 182 -7.70 -13.88 -4.23
C GLY A 182 -6.60 -13.12 -3.49
N ARG A 183 -5.37 -13.65 -3.51
CA ARG A 183 -4.18 -13.05 -2.91
C ARG A 183 -3.88 -11.67 -3.50
N ALA A 184 -3.88 -11.55 -4.83
CA ALA A 184 -3.66 -10.26 -5.50
C ALA A 184 -4.80 -9.26 -5.21
N THR A 185 -6.03 -9.75 -5.03
CA THR A 185 -7.18 -8.92 -4.62
C THR A 185 -7.02 -8.38 -3.19
N VAL A 186 -6.54 -9.20 -2.24
CA VAL A 186 -6.22 -8.76 -0.87
C VAL A 186 -5.12 -7.70 -0.88
N LEU A 187 -4.04 -7.91 -1.63
CA LEU A 187 -2.95 -6.94 -1.77
C LEU A 187 -3.43 -5.60 -2.34
N ALA A 188 -4.23 -5.61 -3.42
CA ALA A 188 -4.77 -4.40 -4.01
C ALA A 188 -5.72 -3.66 -3.05
N TYR A 189 -6.52 -4.41 -2.29
CA TYR A 189 -7.40 -3.84 -1.27
C TYR A 189 -6.61 -3.17 -0.14
N TRP A 190 -5.54 -3.81 0.35
CA TRP A 190 -4.65 -3.23 1.35
C TRP A 190 -3.88 -2.03 0.82
N ALA A 191 -3.42 -2.05 -0.44
CA ALA A 191 -2.77 -0.90 -1.06
C ALA A 191 -3.70 0.33 -1.07
N ARG A 192 -5.01 0.11 -1.20
CA ARG A 192 -6.01 1.17 -1.16
C ARG A 192 -6.34 1.65 0.26
N TRP A 193 -6.57 0.72 1.19
CA TRP A 193 -7.18 1.04 2.49
C TRP A 193 -6.22 1.02 3.68
N ALA A 194 -5.03 0.45 3.52
CA ALA A 194 -3.99 0.37 4.54
C ALA A 194 -2.57 0.56 3.95
N PRO A 195 -2.30 1.56 3.10
CA PRO A 195 -1.02 1.67 2.40
C PRO A 195 0.17 1.87 3.35
N GLU A 196 -0.01 2.57 4.47
CA GLU A 196 1.04 2.74 5.47
C GLU A 196 1.40 1.39 6.13
N ALA A 197 0.40 0.61 6.52
CA ALA A 197 0.59 -0.72 7.11
C ALA A 197 1.22 -1.71 6.12
N LEU A 198 0.79 -1.65 4.86
CA LEU A 198 1.37 -2.47 3.79
C LEU A 198 2.85 -2.13 3.58
N ALA A 199 3.21 -0.85 3.64
CA ALA A 199 4.58 -0.39 3.48
C ALA A 199 5.49 -0.71 4.68
N SER A 200 4.95 -0.63 5.91
CA SER A 200 5.69 -0.90 7.14
C SER A 200 5.74 -2.38 7.52
N GLY A 201 4.85 -3.20 6.98
CA GLY A 201 4.64 -4.58 7.43
C GLY A 201 3.87 -4.67 8.75
N ASP A 202 2.97 -3.73 9.02
CA ASP A 202 2.06 -3.77 10.17
C ASP A 202 0.93 -4.78 9.93
N ILE A 203 1.24 -6.03 10.24
CA ILE A 203 0.39 -7.18 9.97
C ILE A 203 -0.92 -7.20 10.77
N GLU A 204 -0.97 -6.56 11.96
CA GLU A 204 -2.21 -6.42 12.72
C GLU A 204 -3.20 -5.55 11.95
N VAL A 205 -2.76 -4.36 11.52
CA VAL A 205 -3.62 -3.43 10.78
C VAL A 205 -4.12 -4.08 9.49
N LEU A 206 -3.25 -4.79 8.76
CA LEU A 206 -3.61 -5.51 7.53
C LEU A 206 -4.67 -6.58 7.78
N ALA A 207 -4.48 -7.44 8.79
CA ALA A 207 -5.44 -8.48 9.15
C ALA A 207 -6.79 -7.90 9.59
N ARG A 208 -6.78 -6.82 10.38
CA ARG A 208 -8.00 -6.18 10.86
C ARG A 208 -8.75 -5.45 9.74
N VAL A 209 -8.04 -4.84 8.79
CA VAL A 209 -8.63 -4.25 7.57
C VAL A 209 -9.19 -5.33 6.65
N HIS A 210 -8.55 -6.50 6.56
CA HIS A 210 -9.09 -7.64 5.81
C HIS A 210 -10.45 -8.07 6.39
N ASN A 211 -10.54 -8.27 7.71
CA ASN A 211 -11.76 -8.71 8.36
C ASN A 211 -12.87 -7.64 8.45
N GLY A 212 -12.49 -6.39 8.71
CA GLY A 212 -13.45 -5.32 9.04
C GLY A 212 -13.69 -4.29 7.94
N GLY A 213 -13.07 -4.45 6.77
CA GLY A 213 -13.08 -3.47 5.69
C GLY A 213 -12.24 -2.22 6.00
N PRO A 214 -12.52 -1.06 5.36
CA PRO A 214 -11.61 0.09 5.36
C PRO A 214 -11.32 0.70 6.74
N ARG A 215 -12.23 0.51 7.70
CA ARG A 215 -12.10 0.99 9.09
C ARG A 215 -11.85 -0.16 10.06
N GLY A 216 -11.46 -1.33 9.56
CA GLY A 216 -11.33 -2.55 10.35
C GLY A 216 -10.36 -2.40 11.52
N ALA A 217 -9.22 -1.74 11.31
CA ALA A 217 -8.24 -1.47 12.37
C ALA A 217 -8.78 -0.62 13.54
N ALA A 218 -9.77 0.25 13.29
CA ALA A 218 -10.39 1.08 14.33
C ALA A 218 -11.57 0.38 15.04
N ARG A 219 -12.06 -0.74 14.52
CA ARG A 219 -13.23 -1.45 15.07
C ARG A 219 -12.79 -2.44 16.15
N ALA A 220 -13.41 -2.38 17.33
CA ALA A 220 -13.16 -3.35 18.39
C ALA A 220 -13.53 -4.80 17.98
N ALA A 221 -14.56 -4.95 17.14
CA ALA A 221 -15.03 -6.25 16.66
C ALA A 221 -13.96 -7.07 15.91
N THR A 222 -12.96 -6.42 15.30
CA THR A 222 -11.90 -7.12 14.55
C THR A 222 -10.77 -7.63 15.46
N ALA A 223 -10.76 -7.26 16.74
CA ALA A 223 -9.71 -7.70 17.68
C ALA A 223 -9.75 -9.22 17.91
N ALA A 224 -10.94 -9.83 17.93
CA ALA A 224 -11.07 -11.28 18.06
C ALA A 224 -10.51 -12.00 16.82
N TYR A 225 -10.71 -11.42 15.63
CA TYR A 225 -10.11 -11.93 14.40
C TYR A 225 -8.59 -11.87 14.46
N TRP A 226 -8.04 -10.72 14.85
CA TRP A 226 -6.59 -10.54 14.98
C TRP A 226 -5.96 -11.57 15.93
N ARG A 227 -6.55 -11.82 17.11
CA ARG A 227 -6.03 -12.84 18.05
C ARG A 227 -5.92 -14.23 17.43
N ARG A 228 -6.81 -14.59 16.50
CA ARG A 228 -6.70 -15.88 15.76
C ARG A 228 -5.51 -15.88 14.81
N VAL A 229 -5.32 -14.80 14.06
CA VAL A 229 -4.15 -14.62 13.17
C VAL A 229 -2.85 -14.64 13.98
N GLU A 230 -2.78 -13.88 15.07
CA GLU A 230 -1.63 -13.83 15.98
C GLU A 230 -1.29 -15.22 16.56
N THR A 231 -2.31 -15.99 16.94
CA THR A 231 -2.12 -17.36 17.47
C THR A 231 -1.46 -18.26 16.44
N VAL A 232 -1.83 -18.16 15.17
CA VAL A 232 -1.23 -18.97 14.09
C VAL A 232 0.20 -18.49 13.80
N LEU A 233 0.44 -17.18 13.73
CA LEU A 233 1.78 -16.61 13.54
C LEU A 233 2.77 -17.11 14.60
N ARG A 234 2.37 -17.10 15.88
CA ARG A 234 3.23 -17.57 16.98
C ARG A 234 3.52 -19.07 16.91
N ARG A 235 2.60 -19.87 16.36
CA ARG A 235 2.84 -21.31 16.16
C ARG A 235 3.84 -21.54 15.04
N GLU A 236 3.69 -20.85 13.91
CA GLU A 236 4.66 -20.94 12.81
C GLU A 236 6.06 -20.49 13.25
N GLU A 237 6.18 -19.49 14.11
CA GLU A 237 7.48 -19.09 14.69
C GLU A 237 8.08 -20.19 15.57
N ALA A 238 7.27 -20.84 16.41
CA ALA A 238 7.75 -21.92 17.28
C ALA A 238 8.16 -23.19 16.53
N ASP A 239 7.58 -23.46 15.37
CA ASP A 239 7.92 -24.62 14.53
C ASP A 239 9.21 -24.41 13.72
N LEU A 240 9.76 -23.19 13.69
CA LEU A 240 11.00 -22.84 12.99
C LEU A 240 12.25 -22.88 13.88
N ASP A 241 12.08 -22.99 15.21
CA ASP A 241 13.14 -23.07 16.22
C ASP A 241 13.50 -24.53 16.58
#